data_AF-A0A6P1EA03-F1
#
_entry.id   AF-A0A6P1EA03-F1
#
_cell.length_a   1.000
_cell.length_b   1.000
_cell.length_c   1.000
_cell.angle_alpha   90.00
_cell.angle_beta   90.00
_cell.angle_gamma   90.00
#
_symmetry.space_group_name_H-M   'P 1'
#
loop_
_entity.id
_entity.type
_entity.pdbx_description
1 polymer ?
#
loop_
_entity_poly.entity_id
_entity_poly.type
_entity_poly.pdbx_seq_one_letter_code
_entity_poly.pdbx_strand_id
1 'polypeptide(L)'
;MNKNLHKTLFIGLAALGLFAAAGFSSAQTANAKSKAVKVTRDYAASAKGSDRNVVPTGQYAIYTKPGTVKGARLVASKTTLGALANSENSKDYFRAYRVARTNRGSYYAKVVSFDYQHRGWIYVGKSNPDSDWSSVGYGLKYTETTKEAAMPDTRTVQLTNPGVINSLWSAPYRSQYRAQKVLTDTTPYGGEDFTVTQSVEMIREGTPYYYVVNDNDPQIHGWIYAGAVIEQVPTPTVSNDKIVYAKIIDADSGLVVADQTLTNTRADLTNAPAFAATELGNGSTDEAKLGAYAPGYVYDTLSAADKSANYSAIAGATYGSTVTVKARLASTALPFSTLTDANLTSK
;
A
#
# COMPACT_ATOMS: atom_id res chain seq x y z
N MET A 1 16.97 47.56 25.37
CA MET A 1 18.38 47.71 24.95
C MET A 1 19.17 48.18 26.14
N ASN A 2 20.00 47.33 26.74
CA ASN A 2 21.16 47.78 27.53
C ASN A 2 22.09 46.58 27.77
N LYS A 3 23.30 46.74 27.23
CA LYS A 3 24.39 45.77 27.26
C LYS A 3 25.22 45.93 28.53
N ASN A 4 25.93 44.84 28.84
CA ASN A 4 27.22 44.77 29.55
C ASN A 4 27.19 44.85 31.08
N LEU A 5 27.85 43.87 31.72
CA LEU A 5 29.07 44.16 32.49
C LEU A 5 29.89 42.87 32.69
N HIS A 6 31.06 42.81 32.06
CA HIS A 6 32.14 41.89 32.41
C HIS A 6 32.87 42.43 33.64
N LYS A 7 33.16 41.57 34.64
CA LYS A 7 34.17 41.85 35.66
C LYS A 7 35.06 40.63 35.86
N THR A 8 36.33 40.88 35.58
CA THR A 8 37.54 40.12 35.86
C THR A 8 37.73 39.88 37.35
N LEU A 9 38.33 38.74 37.72
CA LEU A 9 38.93 38.56 39.05
C LEU A 9 40.35 37.97 38.93
N PHE A 10 41.29 38.88 39.22
CA PHE A 10 42.59 38.77 39.86
C PHE A 10 43.32 37.41 39.94
N ILE A 11 44.51 37.48 39.37
CA ILE A 11 45.67 36.59 39.51
C ILE A 11 46.34 36.88 40.86
N GLY A 12 46.52 35.84 41.69
CA GLY A 12 47.37 35.85 42.87
C GLY A 12 48.72 35.18 42.57
N LEU A 13 49.77 35.99 42.54
CA LEU A 13 51.18 35.61 42.43
C LEU A 13 51.64 34.90 43.72
N ALA A 14 52.31 33.75 43.57
CA ALA A 14 53.28 33.28 44.55
C ALA A 14 54.59 32.95 43.80
N ALA A 15 55.67 33.54 44.27
CA ALA A 15 56.95 33.64 43.59
C ALA A 15 58.01 32.68 44.16
N LEU A 16 58.85 32.21 43.24
CA LEU A 16 60.30 31.94 43.35
C LEU A 16 60.80 30.80 44.25
N GLY A 17 61.25 29.74 43.58
CA GLY A 17 62.36 28.88 44.02
C GLY A 17 63.17 28.47 42.78
N LEU A 18 64.38 29.02 42.65
CA LEU A 18 65.30 28.86 41.53
C LEU A 18 66.25 27.69 41.80
N PHE A 19 66.31 26.69 40.92
CA PHE A 19 67.51 25.88 40.71
C PHE A 19 67.63 25.53 39.23
N ALA A 20 68.73 25.99 38.62
CA ALA A 20 69.14 25.64 37.28
C ALA A 20 69.82 24.28 37.28
N ALA A 21 69.36 23.36 36.44
CA ALA A 21 70.16 22.29 35.89
C ALA A 21 69.83 22.22 34.39
N ALA A 22 70.74 22.74 33.58
CA ALA A 22 70.74 22.53 32.14
C ALA A 22 70.99 21.05 31.86
N GLY A 23 69.93 20.29 31.68
CA GLY A 23 69.95 18.95 31.11
C GLY A 23 69.26 19.00 29.76
N PHE A 24 70.01 18.79 28.68
CA PHE A 24 69.42 18.41 27.40
C PHE A 24 68.76 17.04 27.57
N SER A 25 67.54 17.01 28.08
CA SER A 25 66.70 15.82 27.96
C SER A 25 66.21 15.80 26.53
N SER A 26 66.78 14.90 25.72
CA SER A 26 66.09 14.36 24.57
C SER A 26 64.66 14.03 25.03
N ALA A 27 63.70 14.82 24.58
CA ALA A 27 62.30 14.49 24.76
C ALA A 27 62.10 13.19 23.98
N GLN A 28 62.29 12.05 24.65
CA GLN A 28 61.65 10.82 24.27
C GLN A 28 60.16 11.15 24.28
N THR A 29 59.64 11.45 23.10
CA THR A 29 58.21 11.37 22.85
C THR A 29 57.85 9.93 23.19
N ALA A 30 57.34 9.74 24.40
CA ALA A 30 56.75 8.50 24.81
C ALA A 30 55.60 8.24 23.82
N ASN A 31 55.88 7.43 22.81
CA ASN A 31 54.89 6.96 21.86
C ASN A 31 53.99 6.00 22.65
N ALA A 32 53.02 6.56 23.38
CA ALA A 32 52.00 5.79 24.05
C ALA A 32 51.30 4.95 22.98
N LYS A 33 51.61 3.65 22.95
CA LYS A 33 51.04 2.68 22.01
C LYS A 33 49.54 2.88 22.00
N SER A 34 49.01 3.42 20.90
CA SER A 34 47.59 3.73 20.82
C SER A 34 46.80 2.46 21.09
N LYS A 35 45.96 2.48 22.14
CA LYS A 35 45.20 1.29 22.53
C LYS A 35 44.36 0.85 21.33
N ALA A 36 44.38 -0.46 21.06
CA ALA A 36 43.55 -1.05 20.02
C ALA A 36 42.09 -0.68 20.25
N VAL A 37 41.36 -0.43 19.16
CA VAL A 37 39.93 -0.11 19.26
C VAL A 37 39.18 -1.39 19.64
N LYS A 38 38.36 -1.29 20.69
CA LYS A 38 37.50 -2.37 21.16
C LYS A 38 36.08 -1.86 21.39
N VAL A 39 35.12 -2.78 21.28
CA VAL A 39 33.72 -2.53 21.66
C VAL A 39 33.65 -2.50 23.19
N THR A 40 33.04 -1.46 23.75
CA THR A 40 32.82 -1.29 25.19
C THR A 40 31.37 -1.47 25.59
N ARG A 41 30.44 -1.30 24.64
CA ARG A 41 29.01 -1.60 24.80
C ARG A 41 28.48 -2.18 23.51
N ASP A 42 27.60 -3.18 23.62
CA ASP A 42 26.82 -3.76 22.51
C ASP A 42 25.47 -4.19 23.08
N TYR A 43 24.40 -3.57 22.61
CA TYR A 43 23.06 -3.78 23.14
C TYR A 43 22.00 -3.68 22.04
N ALA A 44 20.84 -4.29 22.26
CA ALA A 44 19.69 -4.13 21.38
C ALA A 44 19.18 -2.69 21.46
N ALA A 45 18.90 -2.09 20.31
CA ALA A 45 18.35 -0.73 20.32
C ALA A 45 16.90 -0.74 20.83
N SER A 46 16.58 0.24 21.66
CA SER A 46 15.40 0.27 22.54
C SER A 46 14.14 0.82 21.88
N ALA A 47 14.29 1.71 20.88
CA ALA A 47 13.13 2.25 20.16
C ALA A 47 12.35 1.16 19.42
N LYS A 48 11.07 1.44 19.09
CA LYS A 48 10.25 0.50 18.33
C LYS A 48 10.91 0.19 16.99
N GLY A 49 10.49 -0.91 16.40
CA GLY A 49 11.02 -1.30 15.10
C GLY A 49 10.83 -0.18 14.07
N SER A 50 9.56 0.19 13.83
CA SER A 50 9.15 1.21 12.86
C SER A 50 10.01 2.47 12.88
N ASP A 51 10.35 2.93 14.08
CA ASP A 51 11.04 4.21 14.33
C ASP A 51 12.55 4.12 14.04
N ARG A 52 13.02 3.01 13.47
CA ARG A 52 14.44 2.72 13.17
C ARG A 52 14.66 2.24 11.75
N ASN A 53 13.75 2.60 10.86
CA ASN A 53 13.98 2.50 9.43
C ASN A 53 15.04 3.51 9.00
N VAL A 54 16.01 3.03 8.25
CA VAL A 54 17.15 3.82 7.81
C VAL A 54 17.50 3.49 6.37
N VAL A 55 18.06 4.48 5.67
CA VAL A 55 18.82 4.29 4.44
C VAL A 55 20.30 4.54 4.70
N PRO A 56 21.21 3.83 4.03
CA PRO A 56 22.61 4.22 4.03
C PRO A 56 22.82 5.55 3.31
N THR A 57 23.92 6.23 3.61
CA THR A 57 24.32 7.49 2.93
C THR A 57 25.38 7.29 1.83
N GLY A 58 25.95 6.08 1.73
CA GLY A 58 27.10 5.80 0.87
C GLY A 58 28.44 6.34 1.38
N GLN A 59 28.49 7.12 2.47
CA GLN A 59 29.76 7.69 2.98
C GLN A 59 30.61 6.66 3.76
N TYR A 60 29.95 5.64 4.32
CA TYR A 60 30.55 4.61 5.16
C TYR A 60 30.10 3.22 4.69
N ALA A 61 30.90 2.20 5.00
CA ALA A 61 30.67 0.81 4.64
C ALA A 61 30.05 0.00 5.80
N ILE A 62 29.42 -1.13 5.47
CA ILE A 62 28.96 -2.14 6.45
C ILE A 62 30.07 -3.18 6.64
N TYR A 63 30.32 -3.55 7.89
CA TYR A 63 31.33 -4.53 8.27
C TYR A 63 30.76 -5.63 9.19
N THR A 64 31.47 -6.76 9.33
CA THR A 64 31.07 -7.88 10.21
C THR A 64 31.05 -7.53 11.70
N LYS A 65 31.85 -6.55 12.10
CA LYS A 65 31.92 -5.92 13.43
C LYS A 65 32.24 -4.43 13.24
N PRO A 66 32.15 -3.56 14.27
CA PRO A 66 32.50 -2.15 14.11
C PRO A 66 33.81 -1.94 13.35
N GLY A 67 33.77 -1.19 12.24
CA GLY A 67 34.80 -1.21 11.18
C GLY A 67 36.21 -0.80 11.61
N THR A 68 36.37 -0.15 12.76
CA THR A 68 37.69 0.22 13.33
C THR A 68 38.27 -0.85 14.27
N VAL A 69 37.51 -1.88 14.61
CA VAL A 69 37.92 -2.99 15.48
C VAL A 69 38.71 -4.02 14.68
N LYS A 70 39.78 -4.57 15.27
CA LYS A 70 40.64 -5.57 14.62
C LYS A 70 39.83 -6.76 14.07
N GLY A 71 40.10 -7.12 12.82
CA GLY A 71 39.45 -8.23 12.13
C GLY A 71 38.03 -7.92 11.64
N ALA A 72 37.63 -6.65 11.55
CA ALA A 72 36.44 -6.27 10.79
C ALA A 72 36.63 -6.58 9.30
N ARG A 73 35.66 -7.28 8.71
CA ARG A 73 35.64 -7.62 7.29
C ARG A 73 34.53 -6.83 6.60
N LEU A 74 34.78 -6.38 5.38
CA LEU A 74 33.80 -5.66 4.57
C LEU A 74 32.63 -6.58 4.23
N VAL A 75 31.40 -6.07 4.40
CA VAL A 75 30.15 -6.75 4.00
C VAL A 75 29.51 -6.03 2.82
N ALA A 76 29.43 -4.69 2.87
CA ALA A 76 28.94 -3.88 1.76
C ALA A 76 29.80 -2.61 1.64
N SER A 77 30.26 -2.32 0.42
CA SER A 77 31.12 -1.18 0.13
C SER A 77 30.35 0.15 0.19
N LYS A 78 31.09 1.26 0.26
CA LYS A 78 30.54 2.62 0.15
C LYS A 78 29.75 2.80 -1.15
N THR A 79 30.30 2.31 -2.27
CA THR A 79 29.66 2.36 -3.59
C THR A 79 28.36 1.58 -3.61
N THR A 80 28.35 0.35 -3.11
CA THR A 80 27.14 -0.48 -2.99
C THR A 80 26.08 0.25 -2.18
N LEU A 81 26.47 0.83 -1.05
CA LEU A 81 25.54 1.54 -0.17
C LEU A 81 25.06 2.87 -0.75
N GLY A 82 25.86 3.54 -1.57
CA GLY A 82 25.41 4.70 -2.35
C GLY A 82 24.35 4.32 -3.39
N ALA A 83 24.50 3.16 -4.06
CA ALA A 83 23.48 2.66 -4.97
C ALA A 83 22.17 2.31 -4.22
N LEU A 84 22.26 1.64 -3.07
CA LEU A 84 21.08 1.29 -2.26
C LEU A 84 20.40 2.52 -1.64
N ALA A 85 21.15 3.58 -1.34
CA ALA A 85 20.60 4.85 -0.87
C ALA A 85 19.63 5.46 -1.89
N ASN A 86 20.00 5.37 -3.18
CA ASN A 86 19.25 5.94 -4.31
C ASN A 86 18.27 4.96 -4.96
N SER A 87 18.15 3.73 -4.46
CA SER A 87 17.25 2.73 -5.03
C SER A 87 15.78 3.14 -4.86
N GLU A 88 14.99 2.88 -5.90
CA GLU A 88 13.52 3.01 -5.91
C GLU A 88 12.81 1.73 -5.41
N ASN A 89 13.55 0.78 -4.82
CA ASN A 89 12.99 -0.45 -4.27
C ASN A 89 13.02 -0.45 -2.74
N SER A 90 11.89 -0.70 -2.10
CA SER A 90 11.73 -0.75 -0.65
C SER A 90 12.44 -1.92 0.00
N LYS A 91 12.76 -2.97 -0.76
CA LYS A 91 13.59 -4.09 -0.28
C LYS A 91 14.99 -3.64 0.16
N ASP A 92 15.46 -2.50 -0.37
CA ASP A 92 16.78 -1.93 -0.11
C ASP A 92 16.80 -0.95 1.06
N TYR A 93 15.67 -0.76 1.76
CA TYR A 93 15.65 -0.14 3.09
C TYR A 93 16.33 -1.03 4.12
N PHE A 94 16.75 -0.42 5.23
CA PHE A 94 17.39 -1.13 6.34
C PHE A 94 16.66 -0.89 7.64
N ARG A 95 16.73 -1.89 8.53
CA ARG A 95 16.37 -1.75 9.94
C ARG A 95 17.62 -1.75 10.79
N ALA A 96 17.79 -0.72 11.62
CA ALA A 96 18.77 -0.74 12.69
C ALA A 96 18.21 -1.47 13.92
N TYR A 97 18.94 -2.45 14.46
CA TYR A 97 18.44 -3.31 15.56
C TYR A 97 19.39 -3.45 16.76
N ARG A 98 20.65 -3.02 16.65
CA ARG A 98 21.59 -2.95 17.78
C ARG A 98 22.47 -1.72 17.69
N VAL A 99 23.03 -1.33 18.83
CA VAL A 99 23.99 -0.22 18.94
C VAL A 99 25.24 -0.70 19.67
N ALA A 100 26.40 -0.27 19.18
CA ALA A 100 27.67 -0.50 19.81
C ALA A 100 28.43 0.80 20.02
N ARG A 101 29.14 0.90 21.14
CA ARG A 101 30.09 1.99 21.43
C ARG A 101 31.49 1.41 21.51
N THR A 102 32.47 2.12 20.96
CA THR A 102 33.89 1.75 21.12
C THR A 102 34.55 2.50 22.28
N ASN A 103 35.72 2.04 22.71
CA ASN A 103 36.58 2.74 23.68
C ASN A 103 37.07 4.12 23.19
N ARG A 104 36.88 4.45 21.92
CA ARG A 104 37.14 5.79 21.34
C ARG A 104 35.87 6.66 21.25
N GLY A 105 34.78 6.23 21.86
CA GLY A 105 33.50 6.96 21.89
C GLY A 105 32.75 6.97 20.55
N SER A 106 33.18 6.17 19.56
CA SER A 106 32.45 6.03 18.29
C SER A 106 31.26 5.10 18.45
N TYR A 107 30.13 5.46 17.86
CA TYR A 107 28.93 4.65 17.79
C TYR A 107 28.80 3.96 16.43
N TYR A 108 28.27 2.74 16.49
CA TYR A 108 27.93 1.93 15.33
C TYR A 108 26.52 1.38 15.49
N ALA A 109 25.77 1.34 14.40
CA ALA A 109 24.47 0.66 14.33
C ALA A 109 24.65 -0.70 13.64
N LYS A 110 24.04 -1.75 14.18
CA LYS A 110 23.89 -3.02 13.46
C LYS A 110 22.61 -2.96 12.65
N VAL A 111 22.74 -3.14 11.34
CA VAL A 111 21.66 -3.01 10.37
C VAL A 111 21.44 -4.30 9.59
N VAL A 112 20.23 -4.44 9.04
CA VAL A 112 19.87 -5.48 8.07
C VAL A 112 18.97 -4.87 6.99
N SER A 113 19.22 -5.18 5.71
CA SER A 113 18.32 -4.80 4.62
C SER A 113 17.00 -5.58 4.71
N PHE A 114 15.92 -5.03 4.16
CA PHE A 114 14.60 -5.70 4.21
C PHE A 114 14.56 -7.00 3.41
N ASP A 115 15.42 -7.13 2.39
CA ASP A 115 15.65 -8.38 1.64
C ASP A 115 16.69 -9.33 2.27
N TYR A 116 17.20 -8.99 3.46
CA TYR A 116 18.15 -9.78 4.23
C TYR A 116 19.56 -9.95 3.62
N GLN A 117 19.85 -9.37 2.45
CA GLN A 117 21.12 -9.56 1.74
C GLN A 117 22.31 -8.87 2.44
N HIS A 118 22.07 -7.75 3.11
CA HIS A 118 23.13 -6.96 3.73
C HIS A 118 22.91 -6.84 5.24
N ARG A 119 23.84 -7.40 6.02
CA ARG A 119 23.78 -7.36 7.49
C ARG A 119 25.14 -7.10 8.11
N GLY A 120 25.23 -6.10 8.97
CA GLY A 120 26.47 -5.81 9.68
C GLY A 120 26.44 -4.48 10.43
N TRP A 121 27.61 -3.96 10.75
CA TRP A 121 27.83 -2.76 11.54
C TRP A 121 28.29 -1.60 10.66
N ILE A 122 27.65 -0.45 10.81
CA ILE A 122 27.98 0.80 10.12
C ILE A 122 28.20 1.92 11.13
N TYR A 123 29.13 2.82 10.83
CA TYR A 123 29.46 3.96 11.70
C TYR A 123 28.36 5.02 11.64
N VAL A 124 27.96 5.53 12.81
CA VAL A 124 26.86 6.51 12.95
C VAL A 124 27.25 7.73 13.79
N GLY A 125 28.55 7.96 14.00
CA GLY A 125 29.04 9.18 14.66
C GLY A 125 29.53 9.01 16.10
N LYS A 126 29.50 10.13 16.83
CA LYS A 126 29.88 10.23 18.25
C LYS A 126 28.70 10.35 19.20
N SER A 127 27.51 10.62 18.67
CA SER A 127 26.25 10.67 19.42
C SER A 127 25.64 9.28 19.51
N ASN A 128 24.95 9.00 20.61
CA ASN A 128 24.22 7.73 20.75
C ASN A 128 22.99 7.77 19.83
N PRO A 129 22.86 6.92 18.80
CA PRO A 129 21.68 6.92 17.95
C PRO A 129 20.42 6.42 18.67
N ASP A 130 20.57 5.66 19.76
CA ASP A 130 19.41 5.05 20.42
C ASP A 130 18.58 6.04 21.25
N SER A 131 19.10 7.25 21.50
CA SER A 131 18.30 8.30 22.15
C SER A 131 17.32 8.97 21.18
N ASP A 132 17.66 9.00 19.89
CA ASP A 132 16.84 9.59 18.83
C ASP A 132 17.34 9.09 17.47
N TRP A 133 16.59 8.16 16.88
CA TRP A 133 16.91 7.60 15.57
C TRP A 133 16.59 8.55 14.42
N SER A 134 15.70 9.54 14.61
CA SER A 134 15.37 10.54 13.59
C SER A 134 16.58 11.43 13.25
N SER A 135 17.45 11.64 14.25
CA SER A 135 18.70 12.41 14.14
C SER A 135 19.92 11.55 13.78
N VAL A 136 19.75 10.27 13.42
CA VAL A 136 20.88 9.42 13.03
C VAL A 136 21.56 9.98 11.78
N GLY A 137 22.90 9.97 11.79
CA GLY A 137 23.70 10.54 10.71
C GLY A 137 24.92 9.71 10.32
N TYR A 138 25.84 10.34 9.61
CA TYR A 138 27.06 9.74 9.06
C TYR A 138 26.76 8.62 8.06
N GLY A 139 26.87 7.36 8.46
CA GLY A 139 26.64 6.23 7.56
C GLY A 139 25.18 5.92 7.27
N LEU A 140 24.27 6.47 8.08
CA LEU A 140 22.83 6.24 7.98
C LEU A 140 22.07 7.56 8.00
N LYS A 141 20.86 7.52 7.47
CA LYS A 141 19.83 8.55 7.62
C LYS A 141 18.53 7.87 7.98
N TYR A 142 17.76 8.47 8.90
CA TYR A 142 16.38 8.06 9.16
C TYR A 142 15.53 8.13 7.89
N THR A 143 14.58 7.22 7.75
CA THR A 143 13.62 7.27 6.66
C THR A 143 12.27 6.74 7.12
N GLU A 144 11.21 7.41 6.69
CA GLU A 144 9.93 6.75 6.55
C GLU A 144 9.97 5.84 5.32
N THR A 145 9.14 4.82 5.31
CA THR A 145 8.98 3.88 4.18
C THR A 145 7.67 4.09 3.44
N THR A 146 6.72 4.75 4.10
CA THR A 146 5.39 5.09 3.60
C THR A 146 5.05 6.52 3.99
N LYS A 147 4.14 7.14 3.26
CA LYS A 147 3.51 8.41 3.61
C LYS A 147 2.00 8.23 3.61
N GLU A 148 1.30 9.04 4.39
CA GLU A 148 -0.16 9.10 4.34
C GLU A 148 -0.63 9.42 2.92
N ALA A 149 -1.70 8.76 2.49
CA ALA A 149 -2.33 8.97 1.19
C ALA A 149 -3.80 9.33 1.38
N ALA A 150 -4.44 9.86 0.32
CA ALA A 150 -5.86 10.14 0.36
C ALA A 150 -6.64 8.84 0.60
N MET A 151 -7.69 8.94 1.41
CA MET A 151 -8.67 7.85 1.54
C MET A 151 -9.48 7.75 0.24
N PRO A 152 -9.93 6.54 -0.15
CA PRO A 152 -10.90 6.42 -1.23
C PRO A 152 -12.22 7.11 -0.85
N ASP A 153 -12.95 7.59 -1.85
CA ASP A 153 -14.26 8.21 -1.66
C ASP A 153 -15.24 7.20 -1.06
N THR A 154 -15.23 5.98 -1.61
CA THR A 154 -15.94 4.84 -1.04
C THR A 154 -15.01 4.01 -0.15
N ARG A 155 -15.36 3.88 1.13
CA ARG A 155 -14.56 3.11 2.08
C ARG A 155 -14.94 1.64 2.17
N THR A 156 -16.14 1.27 1.74
CA THR A 156 -16.55 -0.13 1.64
C THR A 156 -16.02 -0.69 0.33
N VAL A 157 -15.24 -1.77 0.42
CA VAL A 157 -14.56 -2.38 -0.72
C VAL A 157 -14.72 -3.90 -0.68
N GLN A 158 -14.58 -4.54 -1.84
CA GLN A 158 -14.49 -5.99 -1.96
C GLN A 158 -13.17 -6.39 -2.62
N LEU A 159 -12.68 -7.59 -2.31
CA LEU A 159 -11.45 -8.13 -2.89
C LEU A 159 -11.60 -8.39 -4.40
N THR A 160 -10.64 -7.92 -5.20
CA THR A 160 -10.50 -8.38 -6.59
C THR A 160 -9.66 -9.65 -6.62
N ASN A 161 -10.12 -10.67 -7.35
CA ASN A 161 -9.41 -11.96 -7.48
C ASN A 161 -8.94 -12.54 -6.13
N PRO A 162 -9.87 -12.94 -5.23
CA PRO A 162 -9.53 -13.61 -3.98
C PRO A 162 -8.59 -14.81 -4.21
N GLY A 163 -7.63 -15.00 -3.31
CA GLY A 163 -6.68 -16.11 -3.39
C GLY A 163 -5.34 -15.83 -2.71
N VAL A 164 -4.29 -16.51 -3.18
CA VAL A 164 -2.95 -16.45 -2.58
C VAL A 164 -2.09 -15.28 -3.06
N ILE A 165 -2.52 -14.58 -4.12
CA ILE A 165 -1.83 -13.42 -4.69
C ILE A 165 -2.18 -12.18 -3.87
N ASN A 166 -3.47 -11.89 -3.75
CA ASN A 166 -4.02 -10.73 -3.05
C ASN A 166 -4.25 -11.09 -1.58
N SER A 167 -3.18 -11.04 -0.79
CA SER A 167 -3.15 -11.35 0.65
C SER A 167 -3.19 -10.08 1.52
N LEU A 168 -3.55 -10.25 2.80
CA LEU A 168 -3.43 -9.19 3.81
C LEU A 168 -2.07 -9.27 4.51
N TRP A 169 -1.47 -8.12 4.79
CA TRP A 169 -0.14 -8.00 5.38
C TRP A 169 -0.15 -7.25 6.72
N SER A 170 0.81 -7.57 7.59
CA SER A 170 0.99 -6.89 8.89
C SER A 170 1.45 -5.43 8.76
N ALA A 171 2.02 -5.09 7.61
CA ALA A 171 2.44 -3.77 7.15
C ALA A 171 2.45 -3.83 5.61
N PRO A 172 2.34 -2.72 4.85
CA PRO A 172 2.45 -2.76 3.40
C PRO A 172 3.65 -3.58 2.94
N TYR A 173 3.53 -4.32 1.83
CA TYR A 173 4.56 -5.26 1.42
C TYR A 173 5.94 -4.60 1.35
N ARG A 174 6.90 -5.13 2.12
CA ARG A 174 8.27 -4.59 2.25
C ARG A 174 8.37 -3.13 2.71
N SER A 175 7.35 -2.57 3.36
CA SER A 175 7.48 -1.29 4.08
C SER A 175 8.19 -1.43 5.42
N GLN A 176 8.26 -2.64 5.98
CA GLN A 176 8.86 -2.89 7.28
C GLN A 176 9.72 -4.14 7.24
N TYR A 177 10.79 -4.17 8.03
CA TYR A 177 11.53 -5.39 8.28
C TYR A 177 10.60 -6.44 8.91
N ARG A 178 10.48 -7.60 8.27
CA ARG A 178 9.54 -8.69 8.63
C ARG A 178 8.06 -8.34 8.44
N ALA A 179 7.72 -7.44 7.51
CA ALA A 179 6.36 -7.40 6.98
C ALA A 179 6.01 -8.81 6.44
N GLN A 180 4.91 -9.38 6.93
CA GLN A 180 4.49 -10.74 6.61
C GLN A 180 3.00 -10.78 6.32
N LYS A 181 2.57 -11.81 5.57
CA LYS A 181 1.16 -12.08 5.35
C LYS A 181 0.52 -12.45 6.69
N VAL A 182 -0.56 -11.77 7.05
CA VAL A 182 -1.41 -12.11 8.20
C VAL A 182 -2.57 -13.02 7.78
N LEU A 183 -2.96 -12.95 6.50
CA LEU A 183 -3.88 -13.88 5.86
C LEU A 183 -3.28 -14.35 4.54
N THR A 184 -2.97 -15.64 4.43
CA THR A 184 -2.23 -16.20 3.28
C THR A 184 -3.12 -16.57 2.09
N ASP A 185 -4.41 -16.78 2.32
CA ASP A 185 -5.40 -17.12 1.31
C ASP A 185 -6.69 -16.35 1.59
N THR A 186 -7.09 -15.51 0.64
CA THR A 186 -8.30 -14.68 0.76
C THR A 186 -9.52 -15.29 0.07
N THR A 187 -9.40 -16.46 -0.56
CA THR A 187 -10.51 -17.16 -1.25
C THR A 187 -11.80 -17.23 -0.43
N PRO A 188 -11.77 -17.55 0.88
CA PRO A 188 -13.00 -17.68 1.68
C PRO A 188 -13.80 -16.39 1.83
N TYR A 189 -13.17 -15.22 1.64
CA TYR A 189 -13.76 -13.90 1.88
C TYR A 189 -14.13 -13.20 0.57
N GLY A 190 -14.22 -13.94 -0.53
CA GLY A 190 -14.65 -13.41 -1.82
C GLY A 190 -16.10 -12.90 -1.76
N GLY A 191 -16.31 -11.66 -2.19
CA GLY A 191 -17.62 -11.01 -2.18
C GLY A 191 -18.06 -10.49 -0.80
N GLU A 192 -17.23 -10.64 0.24
CA GLU A 192 -17.47 -10.00 1.53
C GLU A 192 -16.98 -8.56 1.54
N ASP A 193 -17.66 -7.72 2.31
CA ASP A 193 -17.33 -6.31 2.44
C ASP A 193 -16.22 -6.08 3.47
N PHE A 194 -15.34 -5.16 3.12
CA PHE A 194 -14.28 -4.67 3.97
C PHE A 194 -14.37 -3.15 4.06
N THR A 195 -14.12 -2.61 5.24
CA THR A 195 -13.98 -1.17 5.45
C THR A 195 -12.51 -0.74 5.39
N VAL A 196 -12.19 0.19 4.50
CA VAL A 196 -10.90 0.90 4.46
C VAL A 196 -10.84 1.91 5.60
N THR A 197 -9.86 1.75 6.48
CA THR A 197 -9.67 2.62 7.66
C THR A 197 -8.41 3.47 7.60
N GLN A 198 -7.42 3.07 6.79
CA GLN A 198 -6.19 3.84 6.55
C GLN A 198 -5.75 3.70 5.09
N SER A 199 -5.03 4.71 4.59
CA SER A 199 -4.48 4.75 3.23
C SER A 199 -3.07 5.31 3.28
N VAL A 200 -2.11 4.59 2.69
CA VAL A 200 -0.72 5.02 2.60
C VAL A 200 -0.15 4.74 1.22
N GLU A 201 0.90 5.47 0.87
CA GLU A 201 1.69 5.24 -0.34
C GLU A 201 3.12 4.89 0.01
N MET A 202 3.68 3.87 -0.65
CA MET A 202 5.09 3.51 -0.54
C MET A 202 5.97 4.65 -1.07
N ILE A 203 6.97 5.09 -0.29
CA ILE A 203 7.80 6.25 -0.66
C ILE A 203 8.67 5.98 -1.90
N ARG A 204 9.15 4.74 -2.05
CA ARG A 204 10.07 4.36 -3.14
C ARG A 204 9.32 3.93 -4.41
N GLU A 205 8.28 3.11 -4.27
CA GLU A 205 7.52 2.59 -5.41
C GLU A 205 6.30 3.42 -5.80
N GLY A 206 5.86 4.38 -4.97
CA GLY A 206 4.60 5.11 -5.19
C GLY A 206 3.35 4.23 -5.14
N THR A 207 3.47 3.00 -4.63
CA THR A 207 2.39 2.02 -4.63
C THR A 207 1.42 2.27 -3.47
N PRO A 208 0.11 2.45 -3.72
CA PRO A 208 -0.88 2.66 -2.67
C PRO A 208 -1.28 1.37 -1.97
N TYR A 209 -1.49 1.45 -0.66
CA TYR A 209 -1.97 0.38 0.20
C TYR A 209 -3.10 0.89 1.09
N TYR A 210 -4.13 0.04 1.26
CA TYR A 210 -5.22 0.26 2.19
C TYR A 210 -5.08 -0.66 3.39
N TYR A 211 -5.41 -0.17 4.57
CA TYR A 211 -5.70 -1.02 5.72
C TYR A 211 -7.19 -1.33 5.74
N VAL A 212 -7.53 -2.59 5.55
CA VAL A 212 -8.90 -3.09 5.45
C VAL A 212 -9.24 -3.93 6.67
N VAL A 213 -10.50 -3.85 7.09
CA VAL A 213 -11.10 -4.67 8.16
C VAL A 213 -12.36 -5.30 7.58
N ASN A 214 -12.50 -6.62 7.69
CA ASN A 214 -13.71 -7.30 7.24
C ASN A 214 -14.90 -6.92 8.12
N ASP A 215 -16.04 -6.63 7.49
CA ASP A 215 -17.21 -6.11 8.20
C ASP A 215 -17.96 -7.21 8.99
N ASN A 216 -17.85 -8.47 8.55
CA ASN A 216 -18.46 -9.64 9.20
C ASN A 216 -17.56 -10.27 10.28
N ASP A 217 -16.24 -10.22 10.10
CA ASP A 217 -15.24 -10.70 11.05
C ASP A 217 -14.06 -9.70 11.21
N PRO A 218 -14.13 -8.78 12.18
CA PRO A 218 -13.07 -7.79 12.41
C PRO A 218 -11.70 -8.37 12.78
N GLN A 219 -11.59 -9.67 13.10
CA GLN A 219 -10.27 -10.31 13.27
C GLN A 219 -9.52 -10.46 11.93
N ILE A 220 -10.24 -10.42 10.81
CA ILE A 220 -9.67 -10.43 9.47
C ILE A 220 -9.39 -8.99 9.05
N HIS A 221 -8.14 -8.57 9.26
CA HIS A 221 -7.68 -7.23 8.91
C HIS A 221 -6.23 -7.22 8.46
N GLY A 222 -5.83 -6.17 7.76
CA GLY A 222 -4.45 -5.94 7.39
C GLY A 222 -4.27 -5.00 6.21
N TRP A 223 -3.02 -4.82 5.81
CA TRP A 223 -2.66 -4.01 4.65
C TRP A 223 -2.81 -4.81 3.36
N ILE A 224 -3.45 -4.22 2.36
CA ILE A 224 -3.62 -4.78 1.03
C ILE A 224 -3.24 -3.75 -0.03
N TYR A 225 -2.72 -4.21 -1.17
CA TYR A 225 -2.50 -3.33 -2.32
C TYR A 225 -3.83 -2.73 -2.76
N ALA A 226 -3.90 -1.42 -2.98
CA ALA A 226 -5.18 -0.76 -3.30
C ALA A 226 -5.82 -1.29 -4.59
N GLY A 227 -5.02 -1.69 -5.60
CA GLY A 227 -5.53 -2.31 -6.82
C GLY A 227 -6.02 -3.75 -6.66
N ALA A 228 -5.90 -4.35 -5.47
CA ALA A 228 -6.43 -5.66 -5.13
C ALA A 228 -7.82 -5.59 -4.46
N VAL A 229 -8.43 -4.40 -4.45
CA VAL A 229 -9.81 -4.20 -4.05
C VAL A 229 -10.54 -3.35 -5.09
N ILE A 230 -11.86 -3.47 -5.11
CA ILE A 230 -12.75 -2.58 -5.86
C ILE A 230 -13.66 -1.87 -4.87
N GLU A 231 -13.83 -0.57 -5.08
CA GLU A 231 -14.85 0.19 -4.38
C GLU A 231 -16.21 -0.44 -4.65
N GLN A 232 -16.94 -0.76 -3.59
CA GLN A 232 -18.35 -1.01 -3.72
C GLN A 232 -19.00 0.33 -3.97
N VAL A 233 -19.35 0.62 -5.23
CA VAL A 233 -20.39 1.62 -5.45
C VAL A 233 -21.58 1.09 -4.66
N PRO A 234 -22.07 1.80 -3.63
CA PRO A 234 -23.19 1.32 -2.86
C PRO A 234 -24.25 0.97 -3.88
N THR A 235 -24.62 -0.32 -3.95
CA THR A 235 -25.88 -0.67 -4.59
C THR A 235 -26.85 0.18 -3.80
N PRO A 236 -27.48 1.20 -4.40
CA PRO A 236 -28.35 2.04 -3.62
C PRO A 236 -29.33 1.07 -2.97
N THR A 237 -29.45 1.09 -1.65
CA THR A 237 -30.68 0.66 -1.00
C THR A 237 -31.75 1.65 -1.44
N VAL A 238 -32.10 1.61 -2.73
CA VAL A 238 -33.39 2.04 -3.17
C VAL A 238 -34.31 1.03 -2.53
N SER A 239 -35.24 1.53 -1.74
CA SER A 239 -36.37 0.73 -1.31
C SER A 239 -36.86 -0.06 -2.52
N ASN A 240 -37.03 -1.37 -2.35
CA ASN A 240 -37.63 -2.23 -3.38
C ASN A 240 -39.07 -1.78 -3.72
N ASP A 241 -39.58 -0.67 -3.19
CA ASP A 241 -40.87 -0.07 -3.51
C ASP A 241 -40.89 0.73 -4.82
N LYS A 242 -39.73 0.97 -5.48
CA LYS A 242 -39.68 1.73 -6.74
C LYS A 242 -38.69 1.22 -7.80
N ILE A 243 -38.05 0.07 -7.59
CA ILE A 243 -37.11 -0.52 -8.58
C ILE A 243 -37.79 -1.60 -9.41
N VAL A 244 -37.52 -1.67 -10.71
CA VAL A 244 -37.73 -2.89 -11.52
C VAL A 244 -36.39 -3.31 -12.12
N TYR A 245 -36.00 -4.57 -11.96
CA TYR A 245 -34.83 -5.11 -12.65
C TYR A 245 -35.25 -5.61 -14.02
N ALA A 246 -34.76 -5.02 -15.10
CA ALA A 246 -35.12 -5.39 -16.46
C ALA A 246 -34.05 -6.28 -17.07
N LYS A 247 -34.43 -7.51 -17.43
CA LYS A 247 -33.59 -8.46 -18.14
C LYS A 247 -34.10 -8.65 -19.56
N ILE A 248 -33.32 -8.23 -20.54
CA ILE A 248 -33.66 -8.42 -21.96
C ILE A 248 -32.89 -9.65 -22.43
N ILE A 249 -33.60 -10.62 -23.00
CA ILE A 249 -33.00 -11.83 -23.58
C ILE A 249 -33.25 -11.91 -25.07
N ASP A 250 -32.28 -12.44 -25.81
CA ASP A 250 -32.48 -12.79 -27.20
C ASP A 250 -33.47 -13.96 -27.30
N ALA A 251 -34.50 -13.80 -28.14
CA ALA A 251 -35.60 -14.75 -28.22
C ALA A 251 -35.19 -16.11 -28.83
N ASP A 252 -34.12 -16.13 -29.62
CA ASP A 252 -33.67 -17.32 -30.35
C ASP A 252 -32.63 -18.12 -29.55
N SER A 253 -31.65 -17.43 -28.98
CA SER A 253 -30.54 -18.03 -28.22
C SER A 253 -30.79 -18.11 -26.71
N GLY A 254 -31.71 -17.31 -26.17
CA GLY A 254 -31.96 -17.20 -24.73
C GLY A 254 -30.87 -16.45 -23.94
N LEU A 255 -29.87 -15.89 -24.63
CA LEU A 255 -28.79 -15.13 -24.00
C LEU A 255 -29.29 -13.79 -23.46
N VAL A 256 -28.71 -13.34 -22.34
CA VAL A 256 -28.97 -12.00 -21.81
C VAL A 256 -28.25 -10.97 -22.69
N VAL A 257 -29.01 -10.03 -23.24
CA VAL A 257 -28.51 -8.97 -24.13
C VAL A 257 -28.52 -7.59 -23.48
N ALA A 258 -29.27 -7.44 -22.38
CA ALA A 258 -29.16 -6.31 -21.47
C ALA A 258 -29.67 -6.68 -20.07
N ASP A 259 -29.05 -6.12 -19.03
CA ASP A 259 -29.45 -6.25 -17.63
C ASP A 259 -29.41 -4.86 -16.99
N GLN A 260 -30.57 -4.32 -16.61
CA GLN A 260 -30.75 -2.91 -16.24
C GLN A 260 -31.47 -2.78 -14.90
N THR A 261 -31.05 -1.80 -14.10
CA THR A 261 -31.78 -1.40 -12.88
C THR A 261 -32.58 -0.14 -13.18
N LEU A 262 -33.91 -0.27 -13.28
CA LEU A 262 -34.81 0.84 -13.58
C LEU A 262 -35.42 1.38 -12.30
N THR A 263 -35.25 2.68 -12.04
CA THR A 263 -35.78 3.34 -10.83
C THR A 263 -36.93 4.27 -11.19
N ASN A 264 -38.11 4.05 -10.60
CA ASN A 264 -39.25 4.92 -10.82
C ASN A 264 -39.12 6.23 -10.02
N THR A 265 -38.65 7.28 -10.70
CA THR A 265 -38.60 8.65 -10.17
C THR A 265 -39.83 9.48 -10.51
N ARG A 266 -40.79 8.89 -11.24
CA ARG A 266 -41.96 9.58 -11.77
C ARG A 266 -43.10 9.62 -10.76
N ALA A 267 -43.70 10.80 -10.59
CA ALA A 267 -44.83 11.00 -9.68
C ALA A 267 -46.17 10.50 -10.25
N ASP A 268 -46.30 10.42 -11.57
CA ASP A 268 -47.51 10.01 -12.29
C ASP A 268 -47.66 8.48 -12.42
N LEU A 269 -46.59 7.72 -12.17
CA LEU A 269 -46.60 6.25 -12.23
C LEU A 269 -46.49 5.71 -10.81
N THR A 270 -47.58 5.14 -10.29
CA THR A 270 -47.66 4.68 -8.89
C THR A 270 -47.50 3.16 -8.74
N ASN A 271 -47.35 2.42 -9.85
CA ASN A 271 -47.20 0.97 -9.84
C ASN A 271 -46.15 0.47 -10.85
N ALA A 272 -45.55 -0.68 -10.54
CA ALA A 272 -44.47 -1.27 -11.31
C ALA A 272 -44.85 -1.65 -12.75
N PRO A 273 -46.05 -2.21 -13.05
CA PRO A 273 -46.45 -2.51 -14.42
C PRO A 273 -46.50 -1.27 -15.32
N ALA A 274 -47.11 -0.17 -14.85
CA ALA A 274 -47.20 1.07 -15.61
C ALA A 274 -45.82 1.70 -15.85
N PHE A 275 -44.93 1.62 -14.85
CA PHE A 275 -43.54 2.04 -14.98
C PHE A 275 -42.76 1.18 -15.98
N ALA A 276 -42.77 -0.14 -15.82
CA ALA A 276 -42.09 -1.07 -16.73
C ALA A 276 -42.58 -0.94 -18.17
N ALA A 277 -43.89 -0.74 -18.39
CA ALA A 277 -44.44 -0.49 -19.72
C ALA A 277 -43.99 0.86 -20.32
N THR A 278 -43.71 1.85 -19.46
CA THR A 278 -43.20 3.16 -19.89
C THR A 278 -41.73 3.08 -20.26
N GLU A 279 -40.92 2.28 -19.57
CA GLU A 279 -39.47 2.16 -19.81
C GLU A 279 -39.13 1.12 -20.88
N LEU A 280 -39.76 -0.04 -20.87
CA LEU A 280 -39.49 -1.13 -21.81
C LEU A 280 -40.46 -1.16 -23.00
N GLY A 281 -41.52 -0.34 -22.97
CA GLY A 281 -42.62 -0.42 -23.92
C GLY A 281 -43.67 -1.46 -23.54
N ASN A 282 -44.70 -1.63 -24.38
CA ASN A 282 -45.76 -2.63 -24.16
C ASN A 282 -45.32 -4.09 -24.48
N GLY A 283 -44.02 -4.33 -24.69
CA GLY A 283 -43.46 -5.62 -25.05
C GLY A 283 -43.77 -6.13 -26.47
N SER A 284 -44.27 -5.27 -27.37
CA SER A 284 -44.71 -5.69 -28.71
C SER A 284 -44.44 -4.72 -29.86
N THR A 285 -44.45 -3.40 -29.64
CA THR A 285 -44.40 -2.40 -30.75
C THR A 285 -43.55 -1.15 -30.47
N ASP A 286 -43.07 -0.94 -29.25
CA ASP A 286 -42.44 0.33 -28.85
C ASP A 286 -40.90 0.22 -28.84
N GLU A 287 -40.31 0.14 -30.04
CA GLU A 287 -38.89 -0.20 -30.26
C GLU A 287 -37.90 0.86 -29.77
N ALA A 288 -38.31 2.14 -29.75
CA ALA A 288 -37.43 3.23 -29.35
C ALA A 288 -36.98 3.10 -27.89
N LYS A 289 -37.86 2.56 -27.04
CA LYS A 289 -37.61 2.33 -25.62
C LYS A 289 -36.74 1.11 -25.38
N LEU A 290 -37.05 0.01 -26.06
CA LEU A 290 -36.19 -1.18 -26.05
C LEU A 290 -34.78 -0.83 -26.53
N GLY A 291 -34.66 -0.11 -27.64
CA GLY A 291 -33.39 0.26 -28.26
C GLY A 291 -32.49 1.16 -27.39
N ALA A 292 -33.05 1.86 -26.40
CA ALA A 292 -32.27 2.61 -25.41
C ALA A 292 -31.46 1.68 -24.48
N TYR A 293 -31.96 0.46 -24.24
CA TYR A 293 -31.37 -0.52 -23.32
C TYR A 293 -30.70 -1.69 -24.04
N ALA A 294 -31.21 -2.09 -25.21
CA ALA A 294 -30.67 -3.14 -26.06
C ALA A 294 -30.60 -2.67 -27.53
N PRO A 295 -29.60 -1.83 -27.88
CA PRO A 295 -29.45 -1.31 -29.23
C PRO A 295 -29.37 -2.43 -30.28
N GLY A 296 -30.14 -2.28 -31.37
CA GLY A 296 -30.18 -3.26 -32.47
C GLY A 296 -31.15 -4.43 -32.28
N TYR A 297 -31.77 -4.55 -31.10
CA TYR A 297 -32.85 -5.51 -30.84
C TYR A 297 -34.22 -4.87 -31.07
N VAL A 298 -35.17 -5.69 -31.52
CA VAL A 298 -36.54 -5.29 -31.80
C VAL A 298 -37.56 -6.31 -31.25
N TYR A 299 -38.76 -5.85 -30.97
CA TYR A 299 -39.94 -6.68 -30.70
C TYR A 299 -40.70 -7.09 -31.96
N ASP A 300 -40.65 -6.31 -33.04
CA ASP A 300 -41.53 -6.46 -34.21
C ASP A 300 -41.43 -7.86 -34.85
N THR A 301 -40.23 -8.41 -34.89
CA THR A 301 -39.95 -9.73 -35.48
C THR A 301 -40.26 -10.91 -34.56
N LEU A 302 -40.68 -10.69 -33.31
CA LEU A 302 -41.01 -11.75 -32.36
C LEU A 302 -42.26 -12.55 -32.78
N SER A 303 -42.32 -13.81 -32.33
CA SER A 303 -43.55 -14.61 -32.47
C SER A 303 -44.69 -14.03 -31.64
N ALA A 304 -45.94 -14.32 -32.02
CA ALA A 304 -47.10 -13.91 -31.23
C ALA A 304 -47.07 -14.46 -29.79
N ALA A 305 -46.49 -15.66 -29.61
CA ALA A 305 -46.30 -16.26 -28.29
C ALA A 305 -45.29 -15.47 -27.45
N ASP A 306 -44.18 -15.03 -28.04
CA ASP A 306 -43.16 -14.23 -27.34
C ASP A 306 -43.67 -12.83 -27.00
N LYS A 307 -44.42 -12.18 -27.90
CA LYS A 307 -45.07 -10.90 -27.64
C LYS A 307 -46.08 -11.02 -26.47
N SER A 308 -46.86 -12.11 -26.44
CA SER A 308 -47.80 -12.40 -25.34
C SER A 308 -47.08 -12.67 -24.00
N ALA A 309 -45.95 -13.38 -24.05
CA ALA A 309 -45.11 -13.62 -22.89
C ALA A 309 -44.51 -12.32 -22.33
N ASN A 310 -43.99 -11.44 -23.20
CA ASN A 310 -43.48 -10.12 -22.82
C ASN A 310 -44.58 -9.27 -22.17
N TYR A 311 -45.76 -9.21 -22.78
CA TYR A 311 -46.89 -8.47 -22.23
C TYR A 311 -47.25 -8.97 -20.83
N SER A 312 -47.31 -10.29 -20.64
CA SER A 312 -47.61 -10.91 -19.34
C SER A 312 -46.52 -10.63 -18.30
N ALA A 313 -45.25 -10.64 -18.71
CA ALA A 313 -44.11 -10.33 -17.83
C ALA A 313 -44.14 -8.87 -17.36
N ILE A 314 -44.44 -7.93 -18.27
CA ILE A 314 -44.54 -6.49 -17.94
C ILE A 314 -45.79 -6.22 -17.09
N ALA A 315 -46.93 -6.83 -17.42
CA ALA A 315 -48.17 -6.68 -16.66
C ALA A 315 -48.06 -7.26 -15.23
N GLY A 316 -47.25 -8.30 -15.05
CA GLY A 316 -46.94 -8.92 -13.76
C GLY A 316 -45.78 -8.27 -12.99
N ALA A 317 -45.20 -7.18 -13.50
CA ALA A 317 -44.07 -6.52 -12.86
C ALA A 317 -44.41 -6.08 -11.43
N THR A 318 -43.50 -6.32 -10.50
CA THR A 318 -43.57 -5.82 -9.13
C THR A 318 -42.27 -5.10 -8.80
N TYR A 319 -42.34 -4.09 -7.94
CA TYR A 319 -41.12 -3.44 -7.50
C TYR A 319 -40.26 -4.41 -6.67
N GLY A 320 -38.95 -4.36 -6.87
CA GLY A 320 -37.99 -5.29 -6.28
C GLY A 320 -37.82 -6.62 -7.04
N SER A 321 -38.56 -6.83 -8.14
CA SER A 321 -38.51 -8.07 -8.93
C SER A 321 -37.87 -7.88 -10.30
N THR A 322 -37.44 -9.00 -10.89
CA THR A 322 -36.94 -9.03 -12.27
C THR A 322 -38.07 -9.24 -13.27
N VAL A 323 -38.17 -8.34 -14.25
CA VAL A 323 -39.01 -8.49 -15.45
C VAL A 323 -38.11 -8.94 -16.59
N THR A 324 -38.37 -10.14 -17.10
CA THR A 324 -37.65 -10.66 -18.27
C THR A 324 -38.48 -10.46 -19.52
N VAL A 325 -37.94 -9.78 -20.52
CA VAL A 325 -38.56 -9.60 -21.84
C VAL A 325 -37.65 -10.17 -22.93
N LYS A 326 -38.26 -10.82 -23.90
CA LYS A 326 -37.59 -11.31 -25.10
C LYS A 326 -37.52 -10.19 -26.13
N ALA A 327 -36.42 -10.11 -26.87
CA ALA A 327 -36.29 -9.32 -28.08
C ALA A 327 -35.50 -10.12 -29.11
N ARG A 328 -35.55 -9.72 -30.37
CA ARG A 328 -34.82 -10.40 -31.45
C ARG A 328 -33.99 -9.37 -32.22
N LEU A 329 -32.80 -9.74 -32.65
CA LEU A 329 -31.96 -8.84 -33.44
C LEU A 329 -32.67 -8.43 -34.74
N ALA A 330 -32.61 -7.14 -35.10
CA ALA A 330 -33.38 -6.57 -36.22
C ALA A 330 -33.04 -7.14 -37.62
N SER A 331 -31.98 -7.92 -37.78
CA SER A 331 -31.65 -8.59 -39.04
C SER A 331 -31.06 -9.99 -38.81
N THR A 332 -31.52 -10.96 -39.60
CA THR A 332 -30.98 -12.33 -39.70
C THR A 332 -29.70 -12.43 -40.54
N ALA A 333 -28.92 -11.35 -40.71
CA ALA A 333 -27.52 -11.48 -41.11
C ALA A 333 -26.70 -11.97 -39.91
N LEU A 334 -26.74 -13.28 -39.66
CA LEU A 334 -26.00 -13.94 -38.58
C LEU A 334 -24.54 -14.29 -39.04
N PRO A 335 -23.69 -14.92 -38.19
CA PRO A 335 -22.69 -14.25 -37.36
C PRO A 335 -21.30 -14.93 -37.49
N PHE A 336 -20.18 -14.20 -37.56
CA PHE A 336 -18.88 -14.83 -37.31
C PHE A 336 -17.82 -13.79 -36.96
N SER A 337 -17.04 -14.07 -35.92
CA SER A 337 -15.76 -13.42 -35.60
C SER A 337 -15.71 -11.90 -35.37
N THR A 338 -16.09 -11.45 -34.17
CA THR A 338 -15.45 -10.30 -33.48
C THR A 338 -15.69 -10.47 -31.98
N LEU A 339 -15.02 -11.38 -31.27
CA LEU A 339 -13.64 -11.24 -30.83
C LEU A 339 -13.16 -12.62 -30.34
N THR A 340 -12.43 -13.35 -31.18
CA THR A 340 -11.48 -14.35 -30.70
C THR A 340 -10.18 -13.65 -30.34
N ASP A 341 -9.63 -14.03 -29.20
CA ASP A 341 -8.30 -13.70 -28.70
C ASP A 341 -7.23 -13.54 -29.79
N ALA A 342 -6.50 -12.44 -29.71
CA ALA A 342 -5.19 -12.30 -30.32
C ALA A 342 -4.24 -11.64 -29.30
N ASN A 343 -3.86 -12.41 -28.28
CA ASN A 343 -2.47 -12.57 -27.79
C ASN A 343 -2.39 -13.13 -26.35
N LEU A 344 -2.88 -14.36 -26.15
CA LEU A 344 -2.36 -15.24 -25.10
C LEU A 344 -1.61 -16.39 -25.77
N THR A 345 -0.33 -16.13 -26.08
CA THR A 345 0.65 -17.21 -26.25
C THR A 345 1.37 -17.42 -24.92
N SER A 346 1.28 -18.66 -24.46
CA SER A 346 2.01 -19.23 -23.34
C SER A 346 3.52 -18.99 -23.42
N LYS A 347 4.11 -18.67 -22.27
CA LYS A 347 5.33 -19.33 -21.79
C LYS A 347 5.19 -19.68 -20.32
#